data_AF-A0A1Y6BJF6-F1
#
_entry.id   AF-A0A1Y6BJF6-F1
#
_cell.length_a   1.000
_cell.length_b   1.000
_cell.length_c   1.000
_cell.angle_alpha   90.00
_cell.angle_beta   90.00
_cell.angle_gamma   90.00
#
_symmetry.space_group_name_H-M   'P 1'
#
loop_
_entity.id
_entity.type
_entity.pdbx_description
1 polymer ?
#
loop_
_entity_poly.entity_id
_entity_poly.type
_entity_poly.pdbx_seq_one_letter_code
_entity_poly.pdbx_strand_id
1 'polypeptide(L)'
;MGDPISDKIDNSSYGRTKLAIKEEWKQTLDRNVQYEVLRPFEVEYGPVGPQINKLDDGTFRYLPGGGTQIKLGYHDYENAVARPDNGNTDKAYLKVKENTKLSQNKIK
;
A
#
# COMPACT_ATOMS: atom_id res chain seq x y z
N MET A 1 -20.50 12.43 7.84
CA MET A 1 -19.88 11.43 6.96
C MET A 1 -18.43 11.88 6.85
N GLY A 2 -17.50 11.21 7.54
CA GLY A 2 -16.10 11.66 7.58
C GLY A 2 -15.44 11.40 6.23
N ASP A 3 -14.62 12.34 5.77
CA ASP A 3 -13.80 12.17 4.58
C ASP A 3 -12.96 10.89 4.70
N PRO A 4 -12.69 10.17 3.59
CA PRO A 4 -11.86 8.99 3.63
C PRO A 4 -10.48 9.33 4.22
N ILE A 5 -10.05 8.57 5.24
CA ILE A 5 -8.77 8.71 5.95
C ILE A 5 -7.55 8.53 5.00
N SER A 6 -7.79 8.07 3.77
CA SER A 6 -6.76 7.71 2.79
C SER A 6 -6.97 8.38 1.45
N ASP A 7 -5.86 8.70 0.79
CA ASP A 7 -5.84 9.20 -0.57
C ASP A 7 -6.45 8.23 -1.59
N LYS A 8 -6.97 8.77 -2.69
CA LYS A 8 -7.43 7.97 -3.83
C LYS A 8 -6.24 7.50 -4.67
N ILE A 9 -6.08 6.18 -4.81
CA ILE A 9 -5.02 5.57 -5.62
C ILE A 9 -5.59 5.20 -7.00
N ASP A 10 -5.49 6.14 -7.94
CA ASP A 10 -6.08 5.99 -9.28
C ASP A 10 -5.25 5.14 -10.25
N ASN A 11 -3.93 5.11 -10.08
CA ASN A 11 -3.01 4.48 -11.02
C ASN A 11 -1.68 4.11 -10.37
N SER A 12 -0.90 3.29 -11.09
CA SER A 12 0.46 2.88 -10.70
C SER A 12 1.42 4.05 -10.47
N SER A 13 1.30 5.16 -11.21
CA SER A 13 2.16 6.35 -11.02
C SER A 13 1.95 6.99 -9.65
N TYR A 14 0.73 6.98 -9.11
CA TYR A 14 0.47 7.43 -7.74
C TYR A 14 1.29 6.62 -6.71
N GLY A 15 1.27 5.28 -6.82
CA GLY A 15 2.04 4.42 -5.91
C GLY A 15 3.55 4.65 -5.97
N ARG A 16 4.07 5.03 -7.14
CA ARG A 16 5.50 5.32 -7.32
C ARG A 16 5.87 6.71 -6.81
N THR A 17 5.05 7.72 -7.10
CA THR A 17 5.39 9.12 -6.83
C THR A 17 4.96 9.57 -5.44
N LYS A 18 3.75 9.20 -5.00
CA LYS A 18 3.15 9.65 -3.74
C LYS A 18 3.37 8.66 -2.60
N LEU A 19 3.37 7.36 -2.89
CA LEU A 19 3.69 6.33 -1.90
C LEU A 19 5.15 5.87 -1.95
N ALA A 20 5.96 6.49 -2.82
CA ALA A 20 7.40 6.24 -2.94
C ALA A 20 7.80 4.76 -3.02
N ILE A 21 6.95 3.91 -3.59
CA ILE A 21 7.20 2.46 -3.68
C ILE A 21 8.28 2.22 -4.72
N LYS A 22 9.44 1.71 -4.28
CA LYS A 22 10.57 1.41 -5.17
C LYS A 22 10.31 0.21 -6.07
N GLU A 23 10.95 0.21 -7.24
CA GLU A 23 10.84 -0.89 -8.21
C GLU A 23 11.48 -2.17 -7.64
N GLU A 24 12.57 -2.03 -6.87
CA GLU A 24 13.26 -3.13 -6.18
C GLU A 24 12.37 -3.83 -5.14
N TRP A 25 11.46 -3.10 -4.47
CA TRP A 25 10.54 -3.68 -3.49
C TRP A 25 9.35 -4.37 -4.14
N LYS A 26 8.89 -3.79 -5.24
CA LYS A 26 7.74 -4.27 -5.98
C LYS A 26 7.89 -3.87 -7.43
N GLN A 27 8.25 -4.85 -8.27
CA GLN A 27 8.53 -4.62 -9.69
C GLN A 27 7.30 -4.06 -10.42
N THR A 28 6.10 -4.53 -10.09
CA THR A 28 4.84 -4.12 -10.73
C THR A 28 3.81 -3.60 -9.71
N LEU A 29 3.12 -2.51 -10.04
CA LEU A 29 1.98 -2.00 -9.27
C LEU A 29 0.69 -2.18 -10.08
N ASP A 30 0.12 -3.38 -10.01
CA ASP A 30 -0.95 -3.83 -10.89
C ASP A 30 -2.34 -3.86 -10.24
N ARG A 31 -2.41 -3.84 -8.90
CA ARG A 31 -3.66 -3.92 -8.13
C ARG A 31 -3.79 -2.80 -7.10
N ASN A 32 -5.02 -2.33 -6.92
CA ASN A 32 -5.48 -1.56 -5.77
C ASN A 32 -6.50 -2.41 -5.02
N VAL A 33 -6.21 -2.71 -3.76
CA VAL A 33 -7.05 -3.54 -2.91
C VAL A 33 -7.62 -2.68 -1.80
N GLN A 34 -8.95 -2.59 -1.75
CA GLN A 34 -9.66 -1.91 -0.70
C GLN A 34 -10.05 -2.90 0.40
N TYR A 35 -9.83 -2.50 1.64
CA TYR A 35 -10.13 -3.31 2.81
C TYR A 35 -11.22 -2.65 3.66
N GLU A 36 -12.01 -3.50 4.32
CA GLU A 36 -12.92 -3.14 5.40
C GLU A 36 -12.30 -3.56 6.74
N VAL A 37 -12.29 -2.66 7.72
CA VAL A 37 -11.82 -2.95 9.08
C VAL A 37 -12.91 -3.71 9.83
N LEU A 38 -12.59 -4.93 10.28
CA LEU A 38 -13.54 -5.80 10.99
C LEU A 38 -13.51 -5.58 12.51
N ARG A 39 -12.37 -5.15 13.06
CA ARG A 39 -12.17 -4.91 14.49
C ARG A 39 -11.04 -3.90 14.72
N PRO A 40 -11.00 -3.21 15.87
CA PRO A 40 -9.94 -2.24 16.17
C PRO A 40 -8.55 -2.87 16.20
N PHE A 41 -7.53 -2.13 15.76
CA PHE A 41 -6.11 -2.44 15.88
C PHE A 41 -5.29 -1.15 15.90
N GLU A 42 -4.06 -1.23 16.37
CA GLU A 42 -3.17 -0.08 16.45
C GLU A 42 -2.45 0.16 15.12
N VAL A 43 -2.29 1.44 14.78
CA VAL A 43 -1.60 1.85 13.56
C VAL A 43 -0.71 3.05 13.81
N GLU A 44 0.40 3.10 13.07
CA GLU A 44 1.12 4.35 12.84
C GLU A 44 0.56 4.99 11.57
N TYR A 45 0.28 6.29 11.61
CA TYR A 45 -0.30 7.07 10.51
C TYR A 45 0.55 8.29 10.22
N GLY A 46 0.76 8.60 8.94
CA GLY A 46 1.44 9.82 8.53
C GLY A 46 1.79 9.85 7.04
N PRO A 47 2.44 10.92 6.57
CA PRO A 47 2.88 11.02 5.19
C PRO A 47 4.07 10.09 4.91
N VAL A 48 4.14 9.57 3.69
CA VAL A 48 5.29 8.83 3.19
C VAL A 48 6.44 9.80 2.94
N GLY A 49 7.60 9.53 3.55
CA GLY A 49 8.82 10.29 3.29
C GLY A 49 9.43 10.01 1.89
N PRO A 50 10.27 10.91 1.38
CA PRO A 50 10.90 10.74 0.07
C PRO A 50 11.86 9.52 0.04
N GLN A 51 12.02 8.93 -1.15
CA GLN A 51 12.87 7.77 -1.39
C GLN A 51 13.77 7.98 -2.61
N ILE A 52 14.90 7.28 -2.63
CA ILE A 52 15.76 7.16 -3.82
C ILE A 52 15.62 5.74 -4.37
N ASN A 53 15.17 5.64 -5.62
CA ASN A 53 15.04 4.38 -6.35
C ASN A 53 16.24 4.20 -7.28
N LYS A 54 17.01 3.13 -7.09
CA LYS A 54 18.08 2.76 -8.03
C LYS A 54 17.46 1.95 -9.17
N LEU A 55 17.73 2.35 -10.40
CA LEU A 55 17.25 1.67 -11.60
C LEU A 55 18.28 0.61 -12.05
N ASP A 56 17.82 -0.33 -12.87
CA ASP A 56 18.64 -1.45 -13.37
C ASP A 56 19.84 -0.98 -14.22
N ASP A 57 19.72 0.18 -14.88
CA ASP A 57 20.79 0.82 -15.64
C ASP A 57 21.84 1.53 -14.75
N GLY A 58 21.70 1.44 -13.43
CA GLY A 58 22.58 2.06 -12.44
C GLY A 58 22.26 3.52 -12.13
N THR A 59 21.28 4.14 -12.80
CA THR A 59 20.85 5.50 -12.51
C THR A 59 19.93 5.56 -11.29
N PHE A 60 19.68 6.77 -10.78
CA PHE A 60 18.82 7.01 -9.62
C PHE A 60 17.63 7.88 -9.99
N ARG A 61 16.46 7.51 -9.49
CA ARG A 61 15.22 8.27 -9.58
C ARG A 61 14.79 8.72 -8.19
N TYR A 62 14.53 10.01 -8.03
CA TYR A 62 13.94 10.56 -6.82
C TYR A 62 12.43 10.31 -6.80
N LEU A 63 11.93 9.75 -5.70
CA LEU A 63 10.51 9.55 -5.44
C LEU A 63 10.10 10.49 -4.30
N PRO A 64 9.27 11.51 -4.57
CA PRO A 64 9.02 12.59 -3.60
C PRO A 64 8.18 12.15 -2.39
N GLY A 65 7.36 11.10 -2.53
CA GLY A 65 6.44 10.70 -1.48
C GLY A 65 5.33 11.74 -1.25
N GLY A 66 4.91 11.88 0.00
CA GLY A 66 3.92 12.84 0.47
C GLY A 66 2.46 12.35 0.43
N GLY A 67 2.21 11.15 -0.09
CA GLY A 67 0.92 10.48 0.10
C GLY A 67 0.77 9.95 1.52
N THR A 68 -0.45 9.65 1.91
CA THR A 68 -0.80 9.15 3.24
C THR A 68 -0.52 7.65 3.34
N GLN A 69 0.08 7.21 4.44
CA GLN A 69 0.26 5.79 4.75
C GLN A 69 -0.23 5.41 6.15
N ILE A 70 -0.56 4.12 6.26
CA ILE A 70 -0.88 3.44 7.51
C ILE A 70 0.10 2.27 7.62
N LYS A 71 0.77 2.14 8.76
CA LYS A 71 1.64 1.00 9.07
C LYS A 71 1.01 0.19 10.20
N LEU A 72 0.84 -1.10 9.95
CA LEU A 72 0.37 -2.07 10.95
C LEU A 72 1.54 -2.52 11.83
N GLY A 73 1.26 -2.78 13.10
CA GLY A 73 2.23 -3.40 14.01
C GLY A 73 2.61 -4.84 13.62
N TYR A 74 3.77 -5.31 14.09
CA TYR A 74 4.25 -6.66 13.79
C TYR A 74 3.33 -7.78 14.34
N HIS A 75 2.57 -7.53 15.41
CA HIS A 75 1.62 -8.52 15.91
C HIS A 75 0.33 -8.60 15.08
N ASP A 76 0.05 -7.58 14.25
CA ASP A 76 -1.18 -7.46 13.48
C ASP A 76 -1.02 -7.82 12.00
N TYR A 77 0.18 -7.65 11.41
CA TYR A 77 0.38 -7.94 9.97
C TYR A 77 0.12 -9.41 9.61
N GLU A 78 0.48 -10.35 10.49
CA GLU A 78 0.34 -11.80 10.27
C GLU A 78 -1.13 -12.22 10.14
N ASN A 79 -2.01 -11.47 10.82
CA ASN A 79 -3.44 -11.70 10.85
C ASN A 79 -4.21 -10.55 10.18
N ALA A 80 -3.55 -9.73 9.36
CA ALA A 80 -4.19 -8.57 8.76
C ALA A 80 -5.35 -8.99 7.87
N VAL A 81 -5.16 -10.01 7.02
CA VAL A 81 -6.20 -10.54 6.13
C VAL A 81 -6.32 -12.05 6.39
N ALA A 82 -7.53 -12.59 6.35
CA ALA A 82 -7.75 -14.02 6.46
C ALA A 82 -6.97 -14.76 5.36
N ARG A 83 -6.17 -15.75 5.74
CA ARG A 83 -5.48 -16.62 4.80
C ARG A 83 -5.79 -18.09 5.09
N PRO A 84 -6.06 -18.92 4.06
CA PRO A 84 -6.33 -20.35 4.28
C PRO A 84 -5.12 -21.13 4.80
N ASP A 85 -3.91 -20.61 4.58
CA ASP A 85 -2.63 -21.27 4.84
C ASP A 85 -2.16 -21.17 6.30
N ASN A 86 -2.64 -20.18 7.06
CA ASN A 86 -2.22 -19.95 8.45
C ASN A 86 -3.25 -20.41 9.50
N GLY A 87 -4.36 -21.01 9.07
CA GLY A 87 -5.43 -21.51 9.96
C GLY A 87 -6.17 -20.43 10.76
N ASN A 88 -5.83 -19.14 10.56
CA ASN A 88 -6.38 -17.99 11.28
C ASN A 88 -7.37 -17.23 10.39
N THR A 89 -8.39 -17.94 9.90
CA THR A 89 -9.46 -17.32 9.10
C THR A 89 -10.42 -16.47 9.93
N ASP A 90 -10.52 -16.74 11.23
CA ASP A 90 -11.62 -16.25 12.06
C ASP A 90 -11.28 -14.97 12.84
N LYS A 91 -10.00 -14.55 12.84
CA LYS A 91 -9.50 -13.40 13.62
C LYS A 91 -8.84 -12.31 12.78
N ALA A 92 -9.13 -12.27 11.49
CA ALA A 92 -8.57 -11.26 10.60
C ALA A 92 -9.00 -9.84 10.99
N TYR A 93 -8.10 -8.87 10.90
CA TYR A 93 -8.41 -7.45 11.14
C TYR A 93 -9.10 -6.78 9.95
N LEU A 94 -8.78 -7.24 8.74
CA LEU A 94 -9.19 -6.66 7.48
C LEU A 94 -9.88 -7.72 6.60
N LYS A 95 -10.96 -7.30 5.95
CA LYS A 95 -11.63 -8.05 4.89
C LYS A 95 -11.40 -7.37 3.56
N VAL A 96 -11.04 -8.12 2.52
CA VAL A 96 -10.98 -7.58 1.15
C VAL A 96 -12.40 -7.20 0.73
N LYS A 97 -12.61 -5.92 0.41
CA LYS A 97 -13.86 -5.39 -0.12
C LYS A 97 -13.82 -5.34 -1.64
N GLU A 98 -12.75 -4.80 -2.20
CA GLU A 98 -12.56 -4.67 -3.64
C GLU A 98 -11.10 -4.96 -4.02
N ASN A 99 -10.90 -5.53 -5.21
CA ASN A 99 -9.57 -5.75 -5.78
C ASN A 99 -9.61 -5.35 -7.25
N THR A 100 -9.16 -4.13 -7.54
CA THR A 100 -9.25 -3.52 -8.86
C THR A 100 -7.89 -3.53 -9.55
N LYS A 101 -7.90 -3.74 -10.87
CA LYS A 101 -6.67 -3.63 -11.68
C LYS A 101 -6.34 -2.15 -11.86
N LEU A 102 -5.13 -1.76 -11.48
CA LEU A 102 -4.65 -0.40 -11.66
C LEU A 102 -4.26 -0.14 -13.12
N SER A 103 -4.62 1.05 -13.59
CA SER A 103 -4.10 1.56 -14.86
C SER A 103 -2.57 1.73 -14.78
N GLN A 104 -1.90 1.29 -15.85
CA GLN A 104 -0.46 1.34 -15.98
C GLN A 104 -0.08 2.63 -16.70
N ASN A 105 0.43 3.60 -15.96
CA ASN A 105 0.87 4.88 -16.51
C ASN A 105 2.39 4.96 -16.38
N LYS A 106 3.07 5.33 -17.47
CA LYS A 106 4.49 5.67 -17.40
C LYS A 106 4.64 6.92 -16.55
N ILE A 107 5.51 6.86 -15.55
CA ILE A 107 5.99 8.06 -14.85
C ILE A 107 6.79 8.85 -15.89
N LYS A 108 6.39 10.10 -16.15
CA LYS A 108 7.15 11.00 -17.02
C LYS A 108 8.39 11.51 -16.29
#